data_AF-A0A1F7VG92-F1
#
_entry.id   AF-A0A1F7VG92-F1
#
_cell.length_a   1.000
_cell.length_b   1.000
_cell.length_c   1.000
_cell.angle_alpha   90.00
_cell.angle_beta   90.00
_cell.angle_gamma   90.00
#
_symmetry.space_group_name_H-M   'P 1'
#
loop_
_entity.id
_entity.type
_entity.pdbx_description
1 polymer ?
#
loop_
_entity_poly.entity_id
_entity_poly.type
_entity_poly.pdbx_seq_one_letter_code
_entity_poly.pdbx_strand_id
1 'polypeptide(L)'
;MYAFLFILGIVLFVIVMNLRGRVKRLEALVRQTSMQPVVPQPVVSAQGELAVPQAASTVTPASPAPVDTHASDAIERFITWLKDDWLLKLGAALILIGFGWLVTYAFPHNWVGPMGRIALGLIAGTGILCLGWWRIRTYLNQGSVFLVLGSTTILVTIFAAREVYDFFTPLSALAVMFLSVVFVALASVRFKSHSLSLLSLAMAGAAPMLTSMPTYDYPVYFIYLLIVVLGTLWIVAVTRRQELTTAALILVAFYSVPHFAGSAYSSDRDILLLLSYAFAAVFFVATTLGILKAQGKELAADLVTAGGSGLLLLAWIMFAAQDEWKSLLIAAWMVVFAVGAFAVFRMTRRREPMYVYAGVAVAMLAAATAAELDGAVLTIAYTIECAVVALVAYVTVHDLSFAERLSLLLIGPFVLSFNSIFSRAWRDGVLHKDFFVLLILALVLLFLGVFFARQRRQEGASRISDFNLFLLIAGSAYIYLLMWRSLHAAFLDADLAAMIALVSYTLIGLYFYFYGRVSERSVPRVYGGSLLGCVVLRLFIVDVWSMELTGRIITFFMVGALLVSTAFLGRKKKEIIT
;
A
#
# COMPACT_ATOMS: atom_id res chain seq x y z
N MET A 1 10.05 6.28 -17.20
CA MET A 1 9.85 7.31 -16.13
C MET A 1 8.90 6.82 -15.03
N TYR A 2 7.71 6.32 -15.35
CA TYR A 2 6.71 5.89 -14.34
C TYR A 2 7.09 4.64 -13.51
N ALA A 3 7.79 3.66 -14.09
CA ALA A 3 8.31 2.51 -13.35
C ALA A 3 9.36 2.90 -12.29
N PHE A 4 10.16 3.94 -12.56
CA PHE A 4 11.13 4.47 -11.60
C PHE A 4 10.45 5.19 -10.43
N LEU A 5 9.35 5.92 -10.70
CA LEU A 5 8.55 6.56 -9.65
C LEU A 5 7.84 5.55 -8.75
N PHE A 6 7.39 4.41 -9.30
CA PHE A 6 6.78 3.33 -8.52
C PHE A 6 7.81 2.61 -7.63
N ILE A 7 8.99 2.30 -8.17
CA ILE A 7 10.11 1.72 -7.39
C ILE A 7 10.57 2.70 -6.31
N LEU A 8 10.70 3.99 -6.65
CA LEU A 8 11.05 5.03 -5.70
C LEU A 8 9.99 5.12 -4.59
N GLY A 9 8.70 5.05 -4.92
CA GLY A 9 7.61 5.05 -3.95
C GLY A 9 7.66 3.87 -2.97
N ILE A 10 7.96 2.67 -3.46
CA ILE A 10 8.11 1.47 -2.61
C ILE A 10 9.35 1.59 -1.72
N VAL A 11 10.48 2.05 -2.27
CA VAL A 11 11.72 2.24 -1.50
C VAL A 11 11.55 3.32 -0.43
N LEU A 12 10.91 4.45 -0.75
CA LEU A 12 10.62 5.51 0.20
C LEU A 12 9.66 5.03 1.29
N PHE A 13 8.65 4.23 0.93
CA PHE A 13 7.71 3.66 1.90
C PHE A 13 8.41 2.71 2.88
N VAL A 14 9.30 1.84 2.40
CA VAL A 14 10.10 0.94 3.25
C VAL A 14 11.06 1.73 4.15
N ILE A 15 11.71 2.76 3.63
CA ILE A 15 12.59 3.64 4.42
C ILE A 15 11.81 4.37 5.51
N VAL A 16 10.64 4.94 5.18
CA VAL A 16 9.78 5.65 6.15
C VAL A 16 9.26 4.70 7.23
N MET A 17 8.87 3.48 6.89
CA MET A 17 8.46 2.48 7.87
C MET A 17 9.61 2.09 8.82
N ASN A 18 10.83 1.94 8.30
CA ASN A 18 12.01 1.61 9.09
C ASN A 18 12.43 2.78 10.01
N LEU A 19 12.34 4.02 9.52
CA LEU A 19 12.57 5.24 10.31
C LEU A 19 11.56 5.36 11.45
N ARG A 20 10.28 5.05 11.21
CA ARG A 20 9.23 5.07 12.25
C ARG A 20 9.51 4.07 13.37
N GLY A 21 10.07 2.91 13.03
CA GLY A 21 10.54 1.91 14.01
C GLY A 21 11.72 2.40 14.85
N ARG A 22 12.72 3.05 14.21
CA ARG A 22 13.87 3.64 14.92
C ARG A 22 13.47 4.79 15.84
N VAL A 23 12.57 5.66 15.41
CA VAL A 23 12.08 6.79 16.23
C VAL A 23 11.35 6.29 17.47
N LYS A 24 10.47 5.29 17.36
CA LYS A 24 9.81 4.68 18.53
C LYS A 24 10.81 4.06 19.53
N ARG A 25 11.89 3.46 19.01
CA ARG A 25 12.95 2.86 19.85
C ARG A 25 13.78 3.94 20.57
N LEU A 26 14.06 5.06 19.89
CA LEU A 26 14.74 6.21 20.47
C LEU A 26 13.87 6.94 21.50
N GLU A 27 12.58 7.13 21.22
CA GLU A 27 11.62 7.70 22.18
C GLU A 27 11.50 6.85 23.45
N ALA A 28 11.56 5.51 23.31
CA ALA A 28 11.57 4.60 24.44
C ALA A 28 12.85 4.72 25.29
N LEU A 29 14.02 4.85 24.64
CA LEU A 29 15.31 5.02 25.31
C LEU A 29 15.41 6.39 26.02
N VAL A 30 14.95 7.47 25.38
CA VAL A 30 14.93 8.81 25.96
C VAL A 30 14.00 8.88 27.17
N ARG A 31 12.82 8.23 27.12
CA ARG A 31 11.93 8.12 28.28
C ARG A 31 12.56 7.36 29.45
N GLN A 32 13.40 6.36 29.17
CA GLN A 32 14.12 5.60 30.20
C GLN A 32 15.23 6.44 30.86
N THR A 33 15.96 7.25 30.10
CA THR A 33 17.00 8.15 30.64
C THR A 33 16.39 9.32 31.43
N SER A 34 15.17 9.76 31.10
CA SER A 34 14.51 10.90 31.75
C SER A 34 13.90 10.61 33.12
N MET A 35 13.83 9.34 33.55
CA MET A 35 13.19 8.92 34.82
C MET A 35 14.19 8.53 35.93
N GLN A 36 15.50 8.71 35.76
CA GLN A 36 16.46 8.52 36.85
C GLN A 36 16.47 9.75 37.80
N PRO A 37 16.13 9.62 39.09
CA PRO A 37 16.17 10.73 40.04
C PRO A 37 17.62 11.03 40.44
N VAL A 38 18.03 12.30 40.32
CA VAL A 38 19.30 12.80 40.86
C VAL A 38 19.17 12.96 42.38
N VAL A 39 19.92 12.16 43.15
CA VAL A 39 20.11 12.35 44.60
C VAL A 39 21.37 13.20 44.81
N PRO A 40 21.34 14.34 45.54
CA PRO A 40 22.53 15.13 45.80
C PRO A 40 23.33 14.55 46.98
N GLN A 41 24.63 14.33 46.81
CA GLN A 41 25.57 14.06 47.91
C GLN A 41 26.29 15.36 48.35
N PRO A 42 26.58 15.54 49.66
CA PRO A 42 27.28 16.73 50.17
C PRO A 42 28.79 16.62 50.02
N VAL A 43 29.46 17.78 49.96
CA VAL A 43 30.89 17.92 49.70
C VAL A 43 31.68 18.26 50.99
N VAL A 44 32.92 17.74 51.03
CA VAL A 44 34.13 18.17 51.78
C VAL A 44 34.32 17.64 53.20
N SER A 45 35.37 16.82 53.41
CA SER A 45 36.65 17.26 54.02
C SER A 45 37.61 16.08 54.18
N ALA A 46 38.81 16.21 53.60
CA ALA A 46 39.94 15.32 53.80
C ALA A 46 40.85 15.87 54.91
N GLN A 47 41.37 14.99 55.78
CA GLN A 47 42.67 15.10 56.48
C GLN A 47 42.89 13.90 57.41
N GLY A 48 44.08 13.29 57.37
CA GLY A 48 44.56 12.39 58.43
C GLY A 48 45.33 11.14 57.99
N GLU A 49 46.62 11.34 57.72
CA GLU A 49 47.80 10.46 57.81
C GLU A 49 47.73 9.02 58.41
N LEU A 50 48.60 8.15 57.84
CA LEU A 50 49.30 6.95 58.38
C LEU A 50 48.64 5.55 58.33
N ALA A 51 49.15 4.68 57.43
CA ALA A 51 49.83 3.41 57.75
C ALA A 51 50.20 2.61 56.47
N VAL A 52 51.40 2.01 56.47
CA VAL A 52 51.99 1.14 55.42
C VAL A 52 51.63 -0.36 55.73
N PRO A 53 52.06 -1.37 54.93
CA PRO A 53 51.33 -2.07 53.87
C PRO A 53 50.97 -3.56 54.18
N GLN A 54 50.18 -4.19 53.29
CA GLN A 54 50.42 -5.50 52.62
C GLN A 54 49.25 -6.53 52.60
N ALA A 55 48.90 -6.88 51.35
CA ALA A 55 48.44 -8.18 50.79
C ALA A 55 46.99 -8.69 50.92
N ALA A 56 46.52 -9.11 49.71
CA ALA A 56 45.57 -10.18 49.36
C ALA A 56 44.06 -9.87 49.27
N SER A 57 43.69 -9.37 48.09
CA SER A 57 42.67 -9.89 47.16
C SER A 57 41.29 -10.32 47.68
N THR A 58 40.27 -9.53 47.34
CA THR A 58 38.95 -10.07 46.93
C THR A 58 38.38 -9.28 45.75
N VAL A 59 37.79 -10.05 44.86
CA VAL A 59 37.38 -9.74 43.49
C VAL A 59 36.17 -8.80 43.49
N THR A 60 36.28 -7.66 42.80
CA THR A 60 35.13 -6.86 42.39
C THR A 60 34.72 -7.28 40.96
N PRO A 61 33.46 -7.63 40.70
CA PRO A 61 32.96 -7.81 39.34
C PRO A 61 32.97 -6.46 38.63
N ALA A 62 33.62 -6.39 37.48
CA ALA A 62 33.61 -5.23 36.61
C ALA A 62 32.18 -4.87 36.21
N SER A 63 31.76 -3.64 36.56
CA SER A 63 30.68 -2.94 35.87
C SER A 63 31.07 -2.78 34.39
N PRO A 64 30.14 -2.97 33.44
CA PRO A 64 30.46 -3.01 32.01
C PRO A 64 31.05 -1.67 31.57
N ALA A 65 32.18 -1.76 30.88
CA ALA A 65 32.86 -0.64 30.24
C ALA A 65 31.89 0.11 29.29
N PRO A 66 32.08 1.43 29.12
CA PRO A 66 31.41 2.19 28.07
C PRO A 66 31.72 1.55 26.71
N VAL A 67 30.72 1.52 25.83
CA VAL A 67 30.83 0.95 24.48
C VAL A 67 31.93 1.68 23.71
N ASP A 68 33.09 1.03 23.63
CA ASP A 68 34.17 1.44 22.76
C ASP A 68 33.73 1.35 21.29
N THR A 69 34.09 2.39 20.56
CA THR A 69 33.98 2.57 19.11
C THR A 69 34.41 1.33 18.32
N HIS A 70 33.45 0.48 17.93
CA HIS A 70 33.64 -0.73 17.10
C HIS A 70 34.22 -0.51 15.68
N ALA A 71 34.61 0.71 15.32
CA ALA A 71 35.23 0.99 14.02
C ALA A 71 36.76 0.74 14.04
N SER A 72 37.46 0.97 15.15
CA SER A 72 38.91 0.71 15.24
C SER A 72 39.21 -0.79 15.31
N ASP A 73 38.34 -1.55 15.98
CA ASP A 73 38.52 -2.98 16.27
C ASP A 73 38.41 -3.86 15.00
N ALA A 74 37.55 -3.50 14.04
CA ALA A 74 37.45 -4.20 12.75
C ALA A 74 38.67 -3.97 11.83
N ILE A 75 39.18 -2.73 11.83
CA ILE A 75 40.38 -2.35 11.06
C ILE A 75 41.61 -2.98 11.70
N GLU A 76 41.71 -2.98 13.03
CA GLU A 76 42.82 -3.57 13.76
C GLU A 76 42.86 -5.09 13.62
N ARG A 77 41.70 -5.78 13.66
CA ARG A 77 41.56 -7.21 13.31
C ARG A 77 41.91 -7.51 11.86
N PHE A 78 41.56 -6.63 10.93
CA PHE A 78 41.95 -6.76 9.52
C PHE A 78 43.47 -6.58 9.35
N ILE A 79 44.08 -5.61 10.02
CA ILE A 79 45.53 -5.37 9.98
C ILE A 79 46.29 -6.54 10.62
N THR A 80 45.83 -7.07 11.76
CA THR A 80 46.44 -8.25 12.38
C THR A 80 46.30 -9.49 11.51
N TRP A 81 45.12 -9.72 10.93
CA TRP A 81 44.94 -10.79 9.93
C TRP A 81 45.83 -10.58 8.71
N LEU A 82 46.02 -9.35 8.21
CA LEU A 82 46.86 -9.09 7.04
C LEU A 82 48.35 -9.36 7.33
N LYS A 83 48.81 -9.07 8.56
CA LYS A 83 50.16 -9.37 9.02
C LYS A 83 50.42 -10.86 9.18
N ASP A 84 49.42 -11.62 9.62
CA ASP A 84 49.51 -13.08 9.76
C ASP A 84 49.64 -13.74 8.38
N ASP A 85 50.64 -14.59 8.18
CA ASP A 85 50.89 -15.30 6.92
C ASP A 85 50.93 -14.40 5.66
N TRP A 86 51.43 -13.16 5.79
CA TRP A 86 51.34 -12.16 4.72
C TRP A 86 52.02 -12.61 3.40
N LEU A 87 53.14 -13.35 3.48
CA LEU A 87 53.81 -13.91 2.30
C LEU A 87 52.95 -14.97 1.58
N LEU A 88 52.29 -15.85 2.34
CA LEU A 88 51.40 -16.87 1.79
C LEU A 88 50.17 -16.22 1.15
N LYS A 89 49.59 -15.21 1.80
CA LYS A 89 48.45 -14.43 1.27
C LYS A 89 48.83 -13.65 0.02
N LEU A 90 50.00 -13.03 0.00
CA LEU A 90 50.53 -12.32 -1.16
C LEU A 90 50.80 -13.29 -2.33
N GLY A 91 51.44 -14.43 -2.04
CA GLY A 91 51.69 -15.47 -3.04
C GLY A 91 50.41 -16.05 -3.62
N ALA A 92 49.43 -16.38 -2.77
CA ALA A 92 48.10 -16.82 -3.20
C ALA A 92 47.38 -15.75 -4.04
N ALA A 93 47.48 -14.47 -3.65
CA ALA A 93 46.91 -13.36 -4.41
C ALA A 93 47.58 -13.19 -5.78
N LEU A 94 48.92 -13.26 -5.85
CA LEU A 94 49.68 -13.22 -7.10
C LEU A 94 49.31 -14.38 -8.03
N ILE A 95 49.18 -15.60 -7.48
CA ILE A 95 48.73 -16.77 -8.25
C ILE A 95 47.29 -16.57 -8.75
N LEU A 96 46.37 -16.07 -7.91
CA LEU A 96 44.99 -15.77 -8.30
C LEU A 96 44.93 -14.74 -9.43
N ILE A 97 45.72 -13.65 -9.34
CA ILE A 97 45.83 -12.63 -10.38
C ILE A 97 46.40 -13.24 -11.67
N GLY A 98 47.46 -14.05 -11.54
CA GLY A 98 48.05 -14.77 -12.67
C GLY A 98 47.07 -15.71 -13.35
N PHE A 99 46.23 -16.41 -12.58
CA PHE A 99 45.15 -17.25 -13.11
C PHE A 99 44.09 -16.41 -13.83
N GLY A 100 43.76 -15.23 -13.32
CA GLY A 100 42.88 -14.27 -13.97
C GLY A 100 43.40 -13.83 -15.34
N TRP A 101 44.68 -13.48 -15.44
CA TRP A 101 45.33 -13.18 -16.73
C TRP A 101 45.41 -14.40 -17.65
N LEU A 102 45.72 -15.58 -17.12
CA LEU A 102 45.77 -16.82 -17.89
C LEU A 102 44.41 -17.12 -18.51
N VAL A 103 43.32 -17.03 -17.75
CA VAL A 103 41.95 -17.22 -18.27
C VAL A 103 41.62 -16.16 -19.32
N THR A 104 41.95 -14.90 -19.06
CA THR A 104 41.72 -13.78 -19.98
C THR A 104 42.50 -13.92 -21.28
N TYR A 105 43.68 -14.57 -21.27
CA TYR A 105 44.48 -14.84 -22.45
C TYR A 105 44.06 -16.13 -23.18
N ALA A 106 43.75 -17.19 -22.43
CA ALA A 106 43.36 -18.50 -22.94
C ALA A 106 42.02 -18.48 -23.69
N PHE A 107 41.10 -17.59 -23.31
CA PHE A 107 39.77 -17.52 -23.91
C PHE A 107 39.77 -16.91 -25.33
N PRO A 108 40.44 -15.79 -25.62
CA PRO A 108 40.60 -15.29 -26.99
C PRO A 108 41.42 -16.23 -27.89
N HIS A 109 42.40 -16.95 -27.32
CA HIS A 109 43.28 -17.84 -28.08
C HIS A 109 42.78 -19.29 -28.17
N ASN A 110 41.55 -19.58 -27.71
CA ASN A 110 40.91 -20.90 -27.78
C ASN A 110 41.71 -22.08 -27.20
N TRP A 111 42.59 -21.83 -26.22
CA TRP A 111 43.33 -22.91 -25.54
C TRP A 111 42.39 -23.89 -24.82
N VAL A 112 41.28 -23.37 -24.30
CA VAL A 112 40.13 -24.16 -23.87
C VAL A 112 38.97 -23.76 -24.79
N GLY A 113 38.51 -24.70 -25.60
CA GLY A 113 37.40 -24.47 -26.53
C GLY A 113 36.11 -24.06 -25.79
N PRO A 114 35.14 -23.41 -26.48
CA PRO A 114 33.88 -22.98 -25.88
C PRO A 114 33.15 -24.07 -25.09
N MET A 115 33.08 -25.28 -25.62
CA MET A 115 32.46 -26.43 -24.94
C MET A 115 33.19 -26.81 -23.63
N GLY A 116 34.52 -26.72 -23.61
CA GLY A 116 35.33 -26.97 -22.42
C GLY A 116 35.08 -25.94 -21.31
N ARG A 117 34.87 -24.66 -21.66
CA ARG A 117 34.56 -23.60 -20.69
C ARG A 117 33.22 -23.84 -20.00
N ILE A 118 32.20 -24.19 -20.79
CA ILE A 118 30.87 -24.51 -20.28
C ILE A 118 30.91 -25.79 -19.43
N ALA A 119 31.61 -26.83 -19.88
CA ALA A 119 31.79 -28.06 -19.11
C ALA A 119 32.48 -27.81 -17.76
N LEU A 120 33.56 -27.03 -17.73
CA LEU A 120 34.25 -26.66 -16.50
C LEU A 120 33.35 -25.84 -15.56
N GLY A 121 32.57 -24.90 -16.09
CA GLY A 121 31.59 -24.13 -15.30
C GLY A 121 30.51 -25.01 -14.67
N LEU A 122 29.98 -25.98 -15.42
CA LEU A 122 28.99 -26.94 -14.93
C LEU A 122 29.58 -27.91 -13.90
N ILE A 123 30.79 -28.42 -14.13
CA ILE A 123 31.51 -29.28 -13.18
C ILE A 123 31.78 -28.51 -11.88
N ALA A 124 32.27 -27.26 -11.98
CA ALA A 124 32.51 -26.41 -10.82
C ALA A 124 31.21 -26.11 -10.06
N GLY A 125 30.15 -25.69 -10.76
CA GLY A 125 28.84 -25.41 -10.15
C GLY A 125 28.25 -26.65 -9.46
N THR A 126 28.30 -27.81 -10.11
CA THR A 126 27.84 -29.09 -9.54
C THR A 126 28.71 -29.52 -8.36
N GLY A 127 30.02 -29.34 -8.45
CA GLY A 127 30.95 -29.62 -7.34
C GLY A 127 30.63 -28.75 -6.11
N ILE A 128 30.39 -27.46 -6.31
CA ILE A 128 29.97 -26.54 -5.25
C ILE A 128 28.60 -26.95 -4.68
N LEU A 129 27.64 -27.38 -5.50
CA LEU A 129 26.35 -27.91 -5.04
C LEU A 129 26.54 -29.16 -4.15
N CYS A 130 27.36 -30.11 -4.58
CA CYS A 130 27.67 -31.32 -3.82
C CYS A 130 28.34 -30.99 -2.47
N LEU A 131 29.29 -30.04 -2.46
CA LEU A 131 29.92 -29.53 -1.25
C LEU A 131 28.90 -28.86 -0.32
N GLY A 132 27.99 -28.05 -0.88
CA GLY A 132 26.91 -27.42 -0.13
C GLY A 132 25.95 -28.44 0.50
N TRP A 133 25.58 -29.48 -0.26
CA TRP A 133 24.73 -30.57 0.23
C TRP A 133 25.40 -31.40 1.33
N TRP A 134 26.70 -31.63 1.24
CA TRP A 134 27.44 -32.28 2.30
C TRP A 134 27.54 -31.37 3.54
N ARG A 135 27.90 -30.10 3.35
CA ARG A 135 28.12 -29.13 4.44
C ARG A 135 26.85 -28.75 5.18
N ILE A 136 25.70 -28.67 4.50
CA ILE A 136 24.41 -28.27 5.12
C ILE A 136 23.95 -29.25 6.21
N ARG A 137 24.44 -30.50 6.18
CA ARG A 137 24.17 -31.49 7.25
C ARG A 137 24.77 -31.11 8.59
N THR A 138 25.86 -30.35 8.59
CA THR A 138 26.58 -29.93 9.82
C THR A 138 26.41 -28.43 10.08
N TYR A 139 26.49 -27.60 9.03
CA TYR A 139 26.41 -26.14 9.12
C TYR A 139 25.37 -25.60 8.14
N LEU A 140 24.15 -25.39 8.63
CA LEU A 140 22.99 -25.04 7.80
C LEU A 140 23.22 -23.77 6.95
N ASN A 141 23.73 -22.69 7.55
CA ASN A 141 23.95 -21.43 6.83
C ASN A 141 25.05 -21.55 5.78
N GLN A 142 26.20 -22.14 6.14
CA GLN A 142 27.32 -22.33 5.20
C GLN A 142 26.91 -23.21 4.03
N GLY A 143 26.23 -24.34 4.30
CA GLY A 143 25.73 -25.22 3.25
C GLY A 143 24.68 -24.57 2.37
N SER A 144 23.78 -23.76 2.94
CA SER A 144 22.78 -23.00 2.15
C SER A 144 23.44 -22.02 1.18
N VAL A 145 24.50 -21.32 1.62
CA VAL A 145 25.27 -20.41 0.77
C VAL A 145 25.93 -21.17 -0.39
N PHE A 146 26.58 -22.31 -0.12
CA PHE A 146 27.17 -23.12 -1.18
C PHE A 146 26.13 -23.70 -2.15
N LEU A 147 24.96 -24.12 -1.67
CA LEU A 147 23.88 -24.58 -2.55
C LEU A 147 23.38 -23.48 -3.49
N VAL A 148 23.18 -22.26 -2.98
CA VAL A 148 22.75 -21.12 -3.80
C VAL A 148 23.86 -20.72 -4.77
N LEU A 149 25.10 -20.67 -4.30
CA LEU A 149 26.27 -20.33 -5.11
C LEU A 149 26.45 -21.32 -6.26
N GLY A 150 26.45 -22.62 -5.98
CA GLY A 150 26.59 -23.66 -7.00
C GLY A 150 25.47 -23.61 -8.04
N SER A 151 24.22 -23.41 -7.60
CA SER A 151 23.10 -23.23 -8.54
C SER A 151 23.25 -21.96 -9.37
N THR A 152 23.66 -20.84 -8.76
CA THR A 152 23.89 -19.58 -9.49
C THR A 152 25.03 -19.71 -10.50
N THR A 153 26.11 -20.43 -10.16
CA THR A 153 27.18 -20.77 -11.10
C THR A 153 26.64 -21.54 -12.30
N ILE A 154 25.75 -22.52 -12.08
CA ILE A 154 25.09 -23.25 -13.17
C ILE A 154 24.22 -22.30 -14.01
N LEU A 155 23.41 -21.44 -13.39
CA LEU A 155 22.56 -20.47 -14.10
C LEU A 155 23.37 -19.54 -15.00
N VAL A 156 24.45 -18.95 -14.48
CA VAL A 156 25.33 -18.06 -15.26
C VAL A 156 26.09 -18.83 -16.34
N THR A 157 26.49 -20.08 -16.07
CA THR A 157 27.16 -20.92 -17.07
C THR A 157 26.21 -21.26 -18.22
N ILE A 158 24.95 -21.60 -17.93
CA ILE A 158 23.94 -21.89 -18.96
C ILE A 158 23.54 -20.62 -19.70
N PHE A 159 23.46 -19.46 -19.03
CA PHE A 159 23.29 -18.16 -19.68
C PHE A 159 24.39 -17.92 -20.72
N ALA A 160 25.66 -18.08 -20.34
CA ALA A 160 26.78 -17.91 -21.25
C ALA A 160 26.76 -18.96 -22.38
N ALA A 161 26.46 -20.22 -22.06
CA ALA A 161 26.33 -21.28 -23.05
C ALA A 161 25.28 -20.94 -24.12
N ARG A 162 24.19 -20.28 -23.73
CA ARG A 162 23.15 -19.83 -24.64
C ARG A 162 23.52 -18.53 -25.36
N GLU A 163 23.67 -17.42 -24.64
CA GLU A 163 23.79 -16.09 -25.24
C GLU A 163 25.13 -15.82 -25.92
N VAL A 164 26.20 -16.46 -25.48
CA VAL A 164 27.55 -16.22 -26.01
C VAL A 164 27.95 -17.28 -27.02
N TYR A 165 27.46 -18.50 -26.86
CA TYR A 165 27.92 -19.67 -27.63
C TYR A 165 26.81 -20.42 -28.39
N ASP A 166 25.54 -20.01 -28.24
CA ASP A 166 24.38 -20.60 -28.92
C ASP A 166 24.23 -22.13 -28.76
N PHE A 167 24.76 -22.71 -27.66
CA PHE A 167 24.70 -24.15 -27.40
C PHE A 167 23.33 -24.65 -26.99
N PHE A 168 22.50 -23.77 -26.43
CA PHE A 168 21.17 -24.10 -25.95
C PHE A 168 20.12 -23.23 -26.61
N THR A 169 18.98 -23.83 -26.95
CA THR A 169 17.77 -23.07 -27.21
C THR A 169 17.28 -22.42 -25.91
N PRO A 170 16.49 -21.32 -25.99
CA PRO A 170 15.94 -20.69 -24.79
C PRO A 170 15.19 -21.66 -23.86
N LEU A 171 14.38 -22.55 -24.43
CA LEU A 171 13.61 -23.53 -23.67
C LEU A 171 14.50 -24.57 -22.97
N SER A 172 15.52 -25.09 -23.66
CA SER A 172 16.43 -26.07 -23.06
C SER A 172 17.32 -25.44 -21.98
N ALA A 173 17.80 -24.21 -22.19
CA ALA A 173 18.50 -23.43 -21.17
C ALA A 173 17.62 -23.23 -19.92
N LEU A 174 16.36 -22.81 -20.12
CA LEU A 174 15.40 -22.62 -19.03
C LEU A 174 15.16 -23.92 -18.26
N ALA A 175 15.02 -25.05 -18.95
CA ALA A 175 14.83 -26.36 -18.33
C ALA A 175 16.00 -26.77 -17.43
N VAL A 176 17.25 -26.57 -17.88
CA VAL A 176 18.44 -26.89 -17.08
C VAL A 176 18.55 -25.97 -15.87
N MET A 177 18.33 -24.66 -16.06
CA MET A 177 18.31 -23.69 -14.96
C MET A 177 17.22 -24.05 -13.94
N PHE A 178 16.01 -24.39 -14.40
CA PHE A 178 14.91 -24.81 -13.55
C PHE A 178 15.25 -26.04 -12.72
N LEU A 179 15.85 -27.07 -13.32
CA LEU A 179 16.22 -28.29 -12.60
C LEU A 179 17.23 -28.00 -11.47
N SER A 180 18.21 -27.13 -11.74
CA SER A 180 19.17 -26.67 -10.72
C SER A 180 18.46 -25.96 -9.56
N VAL A 181 17.51 -25.06 -9.87
CA VAL A 181 16.76 -24.34 -8.83
C VAL A 181 15.83 -25.26 -8.05
N VAL A 182 15.19 -26.23 -8.71
CA VAL A 182 14.36 -27.26 -8.06
C VAL A 182 15.18 -28.06 -7.05
N PHE A 183 16.43 -28.39 -7.36
CA PHE A 183 17.33 -29.05 -6.41
C PHE A 183 17.53 -28.21 -5.13
N VAL A 184 17.77 -26.90 -5.26
CA VAL A 184 17.90 -25.99 -4.12
C VAL A 184 16.58 -25.86 -3.36
N ALA A 185 15.46 -25.79 -4.06
CA ALA A 185 14.12 -25.72 -3.48
C ALA A 185 13.79 -26.98 -2.65
N LEU A 186 14.10 -28.18 -3.16
CA LEU A 186 13.95 -29.45 -2.44
C LEU A 186 14.86 -29.52 -1.22
N ALA A 187 16.10 -29.03 -1.32
CA ALA A 187 17.00 -28.91 -0.19
C ALA A 187 16.40 -28.01 0.91
N SER A 188 15.72 -26.92 0.53
CA SER A 188 15.05 -26.02 1.49
C SER A 188 13.98 -26.73 2.32
N VAL A 189 13.22 -27.63 1.71
CA VAL A 189 12.21 -28.46 2.40
C VAL A 189 12.89 -29.47 3.30
N ARG A 190 13.90 -30.18 2.79
CA ARG A 190 14.60 -31.25 3.52
C ARG A 190 15.32 -30.76 4.77
N PHE A 191 15.89 -29.57 4.73
CA PHE A 191 16.63 -28.95 5.83
C PHE A 191 15.84 -27.86 6.56
N LYS A 192 14.56 -27.65 6.21
CA LYS A 192 13.66 -26.64 6.79
C LYS A 192 14.27 -25.22 6.82
N SER A 193 15.07 -24.90 5.81
CA SER A 193 15.78 -23.60 5.73
C SER A 193 14.90 -22.55 5.07
N HIS A 194 14.51 -21.54 5.86
CA HIS A 194 13.65 -20.45 5.39
C HIS A 194 14.35 -19.60 4.32
N SER A 195 15.59 -19.17 4.55
CA SER A 195 16.37 -18.39 3.59
C SER A 195 16.55 -19.12 2.26
N LEU A 196 16.75 -20.44 2.30
CA LEU A 196 16.95 -21.23 1.08
C LEU A 196 15.69 -21.29 0.22
N SER A 197 14.50 -21.35 0.83
CA SER A 197 13.23 -21.35 0.09
C SER A 197 13.01 -20.02 -0.66
N LEU A 198 13.25 -18.88 0.00
CA LEU A 198 13.16 -17.55 -0.63
C LEU A 198 14.20 -17.37 -1.74
N LEU A 199 15.46 -17.78 -1.50
CA LEU A 199 16.51 -17.70 -2.52
C LEU A 199 16.22 -18.61 -3.72
N SER A 200 15.67 -19.80 -3.50
CA SER A 200 15.26 -20.69 -4.60
C SER A 200 14.15 -20.06 -5.45
N LEU A 201 13.16 -19.41 -4.82
CA LEU A 201 12.11 -18.68 -5.54
C LEU A 201 12.68 -17.48 -6.31
N ALA A 202 13.63 -16.74 -5.72
CA ALA A 202 14.29 -15.64 -6.39
C ALA A 202 15.11 -16.11 -7.61
N MET A 203 15.84 -17.22 -7.49
CA MET A 203 16.56 -17.82 -8.61
C MET A 203 15.62 -18.35 -9.70
N ALA A 204 14.50 -18.97 -9.33
CA ALA A 204 13.47 -19.39 -10.27
C ALA A 204 12.90 -18.18 -11.03
N GLY A 205 12.66 -17.07 -10.32
CA GLY A 205 12.25 -15.82 -10.92
C GLY A 205 13.31 -15.17 -11.82
N ALA A 206 14.59 -15.34 -11.54
CA ALA A 206 15.66 -14.78 -12.36
C ALA A 206 15.92 -15.61 -13.64
N ALA A 207 15.69 -16.93 -13.61
CA ALA A 207 16.04 -17.83 -14.69
C ALA A 207 15.47 -17.43 -16.07
N PRO A 208 14.17 -17.06 -16.22
CA PRO A 208 13.64 -16.64 -17.51
C PRO A 208 14.34 -15.40 -18.08
N MET A 209 14.74 -14.45 -17.23
CA MET A 209 15.44 -13.24 -17.66
C MET A 209 16.82 -13.54 -18.26
N LEU A 210 17.42 -14.66 -17.88
CA LEU A 210 18.70 -15.16 -18.40
C LEU A 210 18.53 -16.00 -19.67
N THR A 211 17.31 -16.18 -20.16
CA THR A 211 17.04 -16.98 -21.35
C THR A 211 16.58 -16.17 -22.54
N SER A 212 16.76 -14.82 -22.51
CA SER A 212 16.59 -13.84 -23.60
C SER A 212 15.70 -14.30 -24.78
N MET A 213 14.49 -14.81 -24.54
CA MET A 213 13.63 -15.18 -25.68
C MET A 213 13.23 -13.89 -26.42
N PRO A 214 13.07 -13.96 -27.75
CA PRO A 214 12.46 -12.88 -28.51
C PRO A 214 11.14 -12.44 -27.88
N THR A 215 10.81 -11.17 -28.06
CA THR A 215 9.69 -10.40 -27.48
C THR A 215 8.28 -10.92 -27.81
N TYR A 216 8.10 -12.19 -28.18
CA TYR A 216 6.83 -12.73 -28.67
C TYR A 216 6.38 -14.05 -28.00
N ASP A 217 7.19 -14.73 -27.19
CA ASP A 217 6.80 -15.98 -26.50
C ASP A 217 6.40 -15.76 -25.02
N TYR A 218 5.57 -14.75 -24.76
CA TYR A 218 5.11 -14.42 -23.40
C TYR A 218 4.33 -15.55 -22.68
N PRO A 219 3.49 -16.35 -23.37
CA PRO A 219 2.76 -17.46 -22.72
C PRO A 219 3.67 -18.47 -22.04
N VAL A 220 4.83 -18.79 -22.65
CA VAL A 220 5.77 -19.79 -22.12
C VAL A 220 6.30 -19.37 -20.75
N TYR A 221 6.60 -18.09 -20.57
CA TYR A 221 7.07 -17.56 -19.28
C TYR A 221 5.98 -17.60 -18.21
N PHE A 222 4.73 -17.30 -18.55
CA PHE A 222 3.63 -17.39 -17.58
C PHE A 222 3.32 -18.84 -17.21
N ILE A 223 3.43 -19.79 -18.15
CA ILE A 223 3.30 -21.23 -17.87
C ILE A 223 4.44 -21.68 -16.93
N TYR A 224 5.67 -21.26 -17.21
CA TYR A 224 6.81 -21.52 -16.34
C TYR A 224 6.58 -20.97 -14.93
N LEU A 225 6.12 -19.72 -14.81
CA LEU A 225 5.81 -19.10 -13.52
C LEU A 225 4.68 -19.84 -12.80
N LEU A 226 3.67 -20.36 -13.52
CA LEU A 226 2.61 -21.17 -12.92
C LEU A 226 3.18 -22.44 -12.28
N ILE A 227 4.11 -23.12 -12.97
CA ILE A 227 4.82 -24.29 -12.42
C ILE A 227 5.63 -23.91 -11.18
N VAL A 228 6.35 -22.78 -11.22
CA VAL A 228 7.12 -22.26 -10.07
C VAL A 228 6.19 -21.93 -8.89
N VAL A 229 5.05 -21.30 -9.15
CA VAL A 229 4.04 -20.99 -8.12
C VAL A 229 3.49 -22.28 -7.51
N LEU A 230 3.10 -23.26 -8.31
CA LEU A 230 2.62 -24.56 -7.81
C LEU A 230 3.67 -25.26 -6.95
N GLY A 231 4.93 -25.27 -7.39
CA GLY A 231 6.05 -25.80 -6.60
C GLY A 231 6.24 -25.05 -5.29
N THR A 232 6.17 -23.72 -5.32
CA THR A 232 6.29 -22.87 -4.12
C THR A 232 5.14 -23.11 -3.15
N LEU A 233 3.91 -23.26 -3.64
CA LEU A 233 2.75 -23.57 -2.81
C LEU A 233 2.81 -24.97 -2.21
N TRP A 234 3.39 -25.94 -2.92
CA TRP A 234 3.69 -27.24 -2.34
C TRP A 234 4.71 -27.13 -1.20
N ILE A 235 5.77 -26.32 -1.37
CA ILE A 235 6.73 -26.01 -0.29
C ILE A 235 6.01 -25.35 0.89
N VAL A 236 5.12 -24.39 0.65
CA VAL A 236 4.30 -23.74 1.69
C VAL A 236 3.43 -24.76 2.42
N ALA A 237 2.77 -25.67 1.69
CA ALA A 237 1.90 -26.68 2.29
C ALA A 237 2.65 -27.62 3.24
N VAL A 238 3.92 -27.94 2.93
CA VAL A 238 4.79 -28.80 3.75
C VAL A 238 5.44 -28.03 4.90
N THR A 239 5.99 -26.84 4.62
CA THR A 239 6.80 -26.07 5.59
C THR A 239 5.97 -25.11 6.45
N ARG A 240 4.71 -24.85 6.07
CA ARG A 240 3.79 -23.86 6.64
C ARG A 240 4.35 -22.43 6.69
N ARG A 241 5.21 -22.06 5.73
CA ARG A 241 5.80 -20.71 5.61
C ARG A 241 5.01 -19.87 4.63
N GLN A 242 4.04 -19.10 5.14
CA GLN A 242 3.10 -18.34 4.32
C GLN A 242 3.73 -17.17 3.55
N GLU A 243 4.84 -16.61 4.04
CA GLU A 243 5.59 -15.54 3.37
C GLU A 243 6.02 -15.90 1.94
N LEU A 244 6.24 -17.19 1.66
CA LEU A 244 6.56 -17.68 0.32
C LEU A 244 5.40 -17.49 -0.67
N THR A 245 4.14 -17.52 -0.20
CA THR A 245 2.98 -17.26 -1.06
C THR A 245 2.97 -15.80 -1.52
N THR A 246 3.28 -14.88 -0.61
CA THR A 246 3.35 -13.45 -0.92
C THR A 246 4.54 -13.17 -1.83
N ALA A 247 5.70 -13.79 -1.59
CA ALA A 247 6.86 -13.67 -2.47
C ALA A 247 6.56 -14.19 -3.89
N ALA A 248 5.83 -15.31 -4.01
CA ALA A 248 5.42 -15.85 -5.30
C ALA A 248 4.43 -14.92 -6.02
N LEU A 249 3.49 -14.31 -5.30
CA LEU A 249 2.60 -13.30 -5.87
C LEU A 249 3.37 -12.07 -6.36
N ILE A 250 4.34 -11.58 -5.58
CA ILE A 250 5.20 -10.44 -5.98
C ILE A 250 5.95 -10.79 -7.27
N LEU A 251 6.44 -12.03 -7.40
CA LEU A 251 7.11 -12.49 -8.61
C LEU A 251 6.17 -12.46 -9.82
N VAL A 252 4.96 -12.99 -9.70
CA VAL A 252 3.96 -12.95 -10.79
C VAL A 252 3.58 -11.51 -11.13
N ALA A 253 3.39 -10.66 -10.13
CA ALA A 253 3.10 -9.24 -10.33
C ALA A 253 4.25 -8.52 -11.05
N PHE A 254 5.51 -8.81 -10.67
CA PHE A 254 6.70 -8.25 -11.32
C PHE A 254 6.74 -8.57 -12.82
N TYR A 255 6.44 -9.82 -13.19
CA TYR A 255 6.34 -10.23 -14.59
C TYR A 255 5.11 -9.66 -15.31
N SER A 256 4.06 -9.28 -14.58
CA SER A 256 2.84 -8.69 -15.15
C SER A 256 3.00 -7.19 -15.48
N VAL A 257 3.78 -6.44 -14.69
CA VAL A 257 3.91 -4.97 -14.84
C VAL A 257 4.32 -4.50 -16.24
N PRO A 258 5.32 -5.09 -16.92
CA PRO A 258 5.72 -4.68 -18.26
C PRO A 258 4.58 -4.77 -19.29
N HIS A 259 3.64 -5.70 -19.12
CA HIS A 259 2.50 -5.85 -20.01
C HIS A 259 1.52 -4.70 -19.87
N PHE A 260 1.24 -4.25 -18.65
CA PHE A 260 0.33 -3.13 -18.40
C PHE A 260 0.92 -1.78 -18.84
N ALA A 261 2.25 -1.64 -18.78
CA ALA A 261 2.94 -0.39 -19.09
C ALA A 261 3.34 -0.25 -20.57
N GLY A 262 3.37 -1.35 -21.33
CA GLY A 262 3.83 -1.38 -22.71
C GLY A 262 2.72 -1.15 -23.74
N SER A 263 3.04 -0.47 -24.85
CA SER A 263 2.24 -0.45 -26.08
C SER A 263 2.35 -1.76 -26.88
N ALA A 264 2.80 -2.84 -26.23
CA ALA A 264 2.91 -4.15 -26.86
C ALA A 264 1.50 -4.70 -27.04
N TYR A 265 0.96 -4.58 -28.25
CA TYR A 265 -0.11 -5.44 -28.73
C TYR A 265 0.45 -6.87 -28.78
N SER A 266 0.44 -7.57 -27.65
CA SER A 266 0.69 -9.00 -27.62
C SER A 266 -0.53 -9.68 -28.24
N SER A 267 -0.35 -10.41 -29.33
CA SER A 267 -1.41 -11.25 -29.91
C SER A 267 -1.98 -12.27 -28.91
N ASP A 268 -1.27 -12.53 -27.81
CA ASP A 268 -1.58 -13.55 -26.80
C ASP A 268 -2.32 -13.02 -25.55
N ARG A 269 -3.01 -11.87 -25.63
CA ARG A 269 -3.73 -11.28 -24.48
C ARG A 269 -4.71 -12.28 -23.84
N ASP A 270 -5.44 -13.03 -24.67
CA ASP A 270 -6.43 -14.00 -24.20
C ASP A 270 -5.78 -15.14 -23.40
N ILE A 271 -4.62 -15.62 -23.87
CA ILE A 271 -3.86 -16.67 -23.21
C ILE A 271 -3.34 -16.16 -21.86
N LEU A 272 -2.75 -14.96 -21.83
CA LEU A 272 -2.25 -14.35 -20.60
C LEU A 272 -3.37 -14.10 -19.58
N LEU A 273 -4.55 -13.68 -20.06
CA LEU A 273 -5.73 -13.53 -19.22
C LEU A 273 -6.18 -14.88 -18.62
N LEU A 274 -6.21 -15.95 -19.41
CA LEU A 274 -6.53 -17.29 -18.92
C LEU A 274 -5.52 -17.77 -17.86
N LEU A 275 -4.23 -17.53 -18.08
CA LEU A 275 -3.20 -17.81 -17.07
C LEU A 275 -3.38 -16.95 -15.82
N SER A 276 -3.80 -15.69 -15.93
CA SER A 276 -4.11 -14.84 -14.77
C SER A 276 -5.27 -15.40 -13.94
N TYR A 277 -6.29 -16.00 -14.56
CA TYR A 277 -7.35 -16.73 -13.86
C TYR A 277 -6.80 -17.93 -13.10
N ALA A 278 -5.89 -18.70 -13.71
CA ALA A 278 -5.24 -19.83 -13.06
C ALA A 278 -4.43 -19.36 -11.83
N PHE A 279 -3.63 -18.29 -11.95
CA PHE A 279 -2.90 -17.72 -10.82
C PHE A 279 -3.84 -17.28 -9.71
N ALA A 280 -4.90 -16.53 -10.04
CA ALA A 280 -5.88 -16.06 -9.08
C ALA A 280 -6.56 -17.21 -8.34
N ALA A 281 -7.00 -18.26 -9.07
CA ALA A 281 -7.60 -19.45 -8.48
C ALA A 281 -6.63 -20.17 -7.53
N VAL A 282 -5.38 -20.35 -7.97
CA VAL A 282 -4.34 -21.04 -7.20
C VAL A 282 -3.99 -20.27 -5.92
N PHE A 283 -3.79 -18.95 -6.00
CA PHE A 283 -3.55 -18.11 -4.81
C PHE A 283 -4.78 -18.03 -3.90
N PHE A 284 -5.98 -17.95 -4.45
CA PHE A 284 -7.22 -17.93 -3.67
C PHE A 284 -7.40 -19.22 -2.86
N VAL A 285 -7.20 -20.39 -3.49
CA VAL A 285 -7.25 -21.68 -2.80
C VAL A 285 -6.14 -21.80 -1.76
N ALA A 286 -4.91 -21.42 -2.11
CA ALA A 286 -3.78 -21.50 -1.19
C ALA A 286 -3.97 -20.64 0.06
N THR A 287 -4.41 -19.39 -0.11
CA THR A 287 -4.69 -18.45 0.99
C THR A 287 -5.85 -18.95 1.83
N THR A 288 -6.94 -19.41 1.22
CA THR A 288 -8.09 -20.00 1.93
C THR A 288 -7.65 -21.18 2.80
N LEU A 289 -6.91 -22.15 2.23
CA LEU A 289 -6.40 -23.31 2.98
C LEU A 289 -5.39 -22.92 4.06
N GLY A 290 -4.56 -21.90 3.81
CA GLY A 290 -3.61 -21.33 4.77
C GLY A 290 -4.34 -20.75 5.98
N ILE A 291 -5.34 -19.91 5.73
CA ILE A 291 -6.18 -19.26 6.75
C ILE A 291 -6.95 -20.30 7.57
N LEU A 292 -7.53 -21.33 6.94
CA LEU A 292 -8.23 -22.41 7.65
C LEU A 292 -7.32 -23.20 8.59
N LYS A 293 -6.04 -23.38 8.22
CA LYS A 293 -5.05 -24.12 9.02
C LYS A 293 -4.35 -23.22 10.06
N ALA A 294 -4.57 -21.91 10.03
CA ALA A 294 -3.93 -20.94 10.91
C ALA A 294 -4.63 -20.92 12.30
N GLN A 295 -4.22 -21.84 13.19
CA GLN A 295 -4.63 -21.89 14.60
C GLN A 295 -4.00 -20.74 15.42
N GLY A 296 -4.37 -19.48 15.14
CA GLY A 296 -3.92 -18.32 15.94
C GLY A 296 -2.55 -17.72 15.57
N LYS A 297 -2.00 -18.05 14.39
CA LYS A 297 -0.79 -17.41 13.85
C LYS A 297 -1.11 -16.07 13.17
N GLU A 298 -0.07 -15.24 12.97
CA GLU A 298 -0.15 -14.04 12.14
C GLU A 298 -0.60 -14.39 10.72
N LEU A 299 -1.64 -13.72 10.21
CA LEU A 299 -2.14 -13.91 8.83
C LEU A 299 -1.75 -12.77 7.91
N ALA A 300 -0.85 -11.88 8.33
CA ALA A 300 -0.50 -10.71 7.54
C ALA A 300 -0.08 -11.09 6.10
N ALA A 301 0.73 -12.15 5.95
CA ALA A 301 1.14 -12.66 4.65
C ALA A 301 -0.04 -13.19 3.81
N ASP A 302 -0.90 -14.04 4.38
CA ASP A 302 -2.06 -14.60 3.68
C ASP A 302 -3.06 -13.51 3.24
N LEU A 303 -3.28 -12.51 4.09
CA LEU A 303 -4.18 -11.38 3.82
C LEU A 303 -3.64 -10.49 2.69
N VAL A 304 -2.34 -10.18 2.72
CA VAL A 304 -1.68 -9.44 1.63
C VAL A 304 -1.77 -10.23 0.33
N THR A 305 -1.54 -11.54 0.36
CA THR A 305 -1.65 -12.39 -0.83
C THR A 305 -3.09 -12.44 -1.36
N ALA A 306 -4.09 -12.60 -0.50
CA ALA A 306 -5.50 -12.66 -0.90
C ALA A 306 -5.99 -11.35 -1.55
N GLY A 307 -5.64 -10.21 -0.95
CA GLY A 307 -5.96 -8.90 -1.50
C GLY A 307 -5.20 -8.63 -2.80
N GLY A 308 -3.89 -8.89 -2.79
CA GLY A 308 -3.02 -8.66 -3.94
C GLY A 308 -3.35 -9.54 -5.14
N SER A 309 -3.72 -10.82 -4.94
CA SER A 309 -4.11 -11.70 -6.05
C SER A 309 -5.41 -11.23 -6.71
N GLY A 310 -6.37 -10.75 -5.91
CA GLY A 310 -7.62 -10.20 -6.42
C GLY A 310 -7.43 -8.91 -7.21
N LEU A 311 -6.62 -7.99 -6.70
CA LEU A 311 -6.30 -6.74 -7.39
C LEU A 311 -5.45 -6.97 -8.64
N LEU A 312 -4.49 -7.90 -8.61
CA LEU A 312 -3.69 -8.27 -9.77
C LEU A 312 -4.58 -8.87 -10.86
N LEU A 313 -5.53 -9.73 -10.49
CA LEU A 313 -6.51 -10.27 -11.43
C LEU A 313 -7.37 -9.16 -12.03
N LEU A 314 -7.86 -8.24 -11.19
CA LEU A 314 -8.65 -7.11 -11.67
C LEU A 314 -7.86 -6.27 -12.69
N ALA A 315 -6.56 -6.02 -12.45
CA ALA A 315 -5.70 -5.33 -13.40
C ALA A 315 -5.57 -6.08 -14.74
N TRP A 316 -5.43 -7.41 -14.70
CA TRP A 316 -5.40 -8.25 -15.91
C TRP A 316 -6.70 -8.19 -16.69
N ILE A 317 -7.87 -8.27 -16.02
CA ILE A 317 -9.17 -8.18 -16.70
C ILE A 317 -9.32 -6.80 -17.34
N MET A 318 -8.98 -5.71 -16.63
CA MET A 318 -9.07 -4.35 -17.18
C MET A 318 -8.17 -4.14 -18.40
N PHE A 319 -7.01 -4.79 -18.43
CA PHE A 319 -6.04 -4.66 -19.52
C PHE A 319 -6.31 -5.57 -20.72
N ALA A 320 -6.64 -6.84 -20.48
CA ALA A 320 -6.65 -7.88 -21.50
C ALA A 320 -8.05 -8.30 -21.95
N ALA A 321 -9.10 -8.13 -21.13
CA ALA A 321 -10.43 -8.54 -21.53
C ALA A 321 -11.03 -7.63 -22.61
N GLN A 322 -11.73 -8.23 -23.55
CA GLN A 322 -12.53 -7.53 -24.56
C GLN A 322 -13.58 -6.64 -23.88
N ASP A 323 -13.83 -5.45 -24.43
CA ASP A 323 -14.69 -4.45 -23.83
C ASP A 323 -16.13 -4.98 -23.61
N GLU A 324 -16.63 -5.83 -24.51
CA GLU A 324 -17.98 -6.41 -24.42
C GLU A 324 -18.14 -7.40 -23.25
N TRP A 325 -17.06 -8.09 -22.86
CA TRP A 325 -17.08 -9.13 -21.83
C TRP A 325 -16.48 -8.66 -20.50
N LYS A 326 -15.85 -7.47 -20.49
CA LYS A 326 -15.08 -6.96 -19.36
C LYS A 326 -15.90 -6.86 -18.08
N SER A 327 -17.06 -6.20 -18.13
CA SER A 327 -17.95 -6.02 -16.97
C SER A 327 -18.46 -7.37 -16.44
N LEU A 328 -18.83 -8.30 -17.33
CA LEU A 328 -19.27 -9.65 -16.97
C LEU A 328 -18.17 -10.46 -16.28
N LEU A 329 -16.94 -10.41 -16.80
CA LEU A 329 -15.79 -11.13 -16.23
C LEU A 329 -15.41 -10.59 -14.84
N ILE A 330 -15.43 -9.26 -14.66
CA ILE A 330 -15.20 -8.65 -13.35
C ILE A 330 -16.32 -9.06 -12.39
N ALA A 331 -17.59 -9.04 -12.81
CA ALA A 331 -18.73 -9.45 -11.99
C ALA A 331 -18.67 -10.92 -11.57
N ALA A 332 -18.26 -11.83 -12.48
CA ALA A 332 -18.09 -13.24 -12.17
C ALA A 332 -17.06 -13.45 -11.05
N TRP A 333 -15.90 -12.80 -11.15
CA TRP A 333 -14.88 -12.88 -10.11
C TRP A 333 -15.25 -12.14 -8.83
N MET A 334 -15.98 -11.03 -8.91
CA MET A 334 -16.55 -10.35 -7.75
C MET A 334 -17.42 -11.31 -6.92
N VAL A 335 -18.26 -12.12 -7.58
CA VAL A 335 -19.06 -13.15 -6.90
C VAL A 335 -18.17 -14.23 -6.27
N VAL A 336 -17.13 -14.70 -6.96
CA VAL A 336 -16.17 -15.68 -6.40
C VAL A 336 -15.51 -15.13 -5.12
N PHE A 337 -15.04 -13.88 -5.14
CA PHE A 337 -14.43 -13.23 -3.98
C PHE A 337 -15.44 -12.98 -2.85
N ALA A 338 -16.69 -12.60 -3.16
CA ALA A 338 -17.74 -12.39 -2.18
C ALA A 338 -18.19 -13.70 -1.49
N VAL A 339 -18.42 -14.76 -2.28
CA VAL A 339 -18.72 -16.11 -1.77
C VAL A 339 -17.54 -16.65 -0.96
N GLY A 340 -16.32 -16.39 -1.44
CA GLY A 340 -15.08 -16.66 -0.71
C GLY A 340 -15.04 -16.02 0.67
N ALA A 341 -15.31 -14.71 0.74
CA ALA A 341 -15.38 -13.96 2.00
C ALA A 341 -16.36 -14.59 2.98
N PHE A 342 -17.57 -14.93 2.50
CA PHE A 342 -18.61 -15.55 3.30
C PHE A 342 -18.21 -16.97 3.77
N ALA A 343 -17.68 -17.80 2.88
CA ALA A 343 -17.24 -19.16 3.20
C ALA A 343 -16.13 -19.17 4.26
N VAL A 344 -15.11 -18.32 4.08
CA VAL A 344 -14.01 -18.18 5.04
C VAL A 344 -14.52 -17.68 6.39
N PHE A 345 -15.43 -16.70 6.41
CA PHE A 345 -16.04 -16.22 7.64
C PHE A 345 -16.81 -17.33 8.37
N ARG A 346 -17.62 -18.11 7.64
CA ARG A 346 -18.43 -19.18 8.22
C ARG A 346 -17.58 -20.32 8.78
N MET A 347 -16.45 -20.63 8.14
CA MET A 347 -15.55 -21.70 8.55
C MET A 347 -14.63 -21.28 9.71
N THR A 348 -14.10 -20.06 9.68
CA THR A 348 -13.06 -19.62 10.63
C THR A 348 -13.56 -18.72 11.75
N ARG A 349 -14.76 -18.12 11.60
CA ARG A 349 -15.31 -17.05 12.45
C ARG A 349 -14.39 -15.83 12.61
N ARG A 350 -13.42 -15.65 11.72
CA ARG A 350 -12.50 -14.50 11.72
C ARG A 350 -12.99 -13.40 10.79
N ARG A 351 -12.98 -12.16 11.29
CA ARG A 351 -13.41 -10.97 10.54
C ARG A 351 -12.33 -10.46 9.58
N GLU A 352 -11.04 -10.62 9.92
CA GLU A 352 -9.94 -10.04 9.13
C GLU A 352 -9.89 -10.57 7.68
N PRO A 353 -9.94 -11.91 7.43
CA PRO A 353 -9.94 -12.42 6.05
C PRO A 353 -11.21 -12.10 5.29
N MET A 354 -12.35 -12.10 5.99
CA MET A 354 -13.64 -11.69 5.42
C MET A 354 -13.55 -10.28 4.84
N TYR A 355 -12.97 -9.32 5.59
CA TYR A 355 -12.83 -7.94 5.12
C TYR A 355 -11.93 -7.81 3.90
N VAL A 356 -10.86 -8.60 3.81
CA VAL A 356 -9.96 -8.54 2.65
C VAL A 356 -10.65 -9.06 1.39
N TYR A 357 -11.25 -10.25 1.45
CA TYR A 357 -11.97 -10.81 0.29
C TYR A 357 -13.19 -9.95 -0.09
N ALA A 358 -13.95 -9.45 0.89
CA ALA A 358 -15.06 -8.53 0.65
C ALA A 358 -14.57 -7.19 0.08
N GLY A 359 -13.43 -6.67 0.54
CA GLY A 359 -12.81 -5.46 0.02
C GLY A 359 -12.40 -5.60 -1.46
N VAL A 360 -11.84 -6.74 -1.84
CA VAL A 360 -11.57 -7.07 -3.25
C VAL A 360 -12.88 -7.14 -4.04
N ALA A 361 -13.91 -7.80 -3.52
CA ALA A 361 -15.20 -7.88 -4.19
C ALA A 361 -15.85 -6.50 -4.40
N VAL A 362 -15.76 -5.59 -3.41
CA VAL A 362 -16.21 -4.20 -3.54
C VAL A 362 -15.38 -3.43 -4.56
N ALA A 363 -14.07 -3.63 -4.60
CA ALA A 363 -13.21 -3.02 -5.63
C ALA A 363 -13.57 -3.52 -7.03
N MET A 364 -13.87 -4.81 -7.19
CA MET A 364 -14.33 -5.40 -8.44
C MET A 364 -15.73 -4.89 -8.80
N LEU A 365 -16.65 -4.72 -7.84
CA LEU A 365 -17.96 -4.10 -8.09
C LEU A 365 -17.80 -2.71 -8.69
N ALA A 366 -17.01 -1.85 -8.05
CA ALA A 366 -16.74 -0.51 -8.58
C ALA A 366 -16.11 -0.57 -9.99
N ALA A 367 -15.12 -1.44 -10.20
CA ALA A 367 -14.49 -1.57 -11.51
C ALA A 367 -15.43 -2.10 -12.61
N ALA A 368 -16.34 -3.03 -12.29
CA ALA A 368 -17.35 -3.50 -13.23
C ALA A 368 -18.29 -2.35 -13.64
N THR A 369 -18.69 -1.52 -12.68
CA THR A 369 -19.54 -0.35 -12.93
C THR A 369 -18.81 0.71 -13.78
N ALA A 370 -17.52 0.96 -13.53
CA ALA A 370 -16.71 1.86 -14.38
C ALA A 370 -16.38 1.29 -15.77
N ALA A 371 -16.41 -0.03 -15.94
CA ALA A 371 -16.26 -0.63 -17.26
C ALA A 371 -17.50 -0.42 -18.14
N GLU A 372 -18.69 -0.32 -17.53
CA GLU A 372 -19.97 -0.23 -18.23
C GLU A 372 -20.50 1.21 -18.37
N LEU A 373 -20.21 2.06 -17.37
CA LEU A 373 -20.77 3.41 -17.27
C LEU A 373 -19.69 4.48 -17.37
N ASP A 374 -20.04 5.63 -17.95
CA ASP A 374 -19.17 6.80 -18.04
C ASP A 374 -19.87 8.10 -17.60
N GLY A 375 -19.07 9.12 -17.27
CA GLY A 375 -19.49 10.49 -16.97
C GLY A 375 -20.45 10.60 -15.78
N ALA A 376 -21.54 11.34 -15.99
CA ALA A 376 -22.53 11.60 -14.96
C ALA A 376 -23.22 10.32 -14.44
N VAL A 377 -23.48 9.35 -15.33
CA VAL A 377 -24.16 8.10 -14.96
C VAL A 377 -23.28 7.25 -14.05
N LEU A 378 -21.97 7.17 -14.35
CA LEU A 378 -20.98 6.52 -13.48
C LEU A 378 -20.94 7.15 -12.08
N THR A 379 -20.92 8.48 -12.02
CA THR A 379 -20.85 9.20 -10.73
C THR A 379 -22.09 8.92 -9.88
N ILE A 380 -23.29 8.88 -10.50
CA ILE A 380 -24.53 8.52 -9.81
C ILE A 380 -24.47 7.07 -9.31
N ALA A 381 -24.07 6.13 -10.16
CA ALA A 381 -23.95 4.72 -9.80
C ALA A 381 -23.00 4.51 -8.63
N TYR A 382 -21.78 5.08 -8.70
CA TYR A 382 -20.81 5.01 -7.60
C TYR A 382 -21.33 5.62 -6.29
N THR A 383 -22.06 6.74 -6.38
CA THR A 383 -22.64 7.38 -5.19
C THR A 383 -23.59 6.42 -4.48
N ILE A 384 -24.47 5.76 -5.24
CA ILE A 384 -25.44 4.81 -4.71
C ILE A 384 -24.74 3.55 -4.20
N GLU A 385 -23.80 2.99 -4.96
CA GLU A 385 -23.01 1.81 -4.57
C GLU A 385 -22.26 2.02 -3.26
N CYS A 386 -21.55 3.16 -3.12
CA CYS A 386 -20.83 3.49 -1.88
C CYS A 386 -21.78 3.57 -0.68
N ALA A 387 -22.98 4.15 -0.88
CA ALA A 387 -23.99 4.22 0.17
C ALA A 387 -24.50 2.84 0.57
N VAL A 388 -24.86 2.00 -0.41
CA VAL A 388 -25.33 0.63 -0.19
C VAL A 388 -24.25 -0.18 0.52
N VAL A 389 -23.00 -0.10 0.08
CA VAL A 389 -21.86 -0.80 0.70
C VAL A 389 -21.69 -0.39 2.18
N ALA A 390 -21.76 0.91 2.50
CA ALA A 390 -21.69 1.39 3.88
C ALA A 390 -22.84 0.86 4.76
N LEU A 391 -24.07 0.82 4.23
CA LEU A 391 -25.24 0.31 4.95
C LEU A 391 -25.21 -1.21 5.14
N VAL A 392 -24.85 -1.96 4.09
CA VAL A 392 -24.72 -3.42 4.15
C VAL A 392 -23.61 -3.82 5.13
N ALA A 393 -22.50 -3.07 5.16
CA ALA A 393 -21.44 -3.29 6.13
C ALA A 393 -21.92 -3.05 7.56
N TYR A 394 -22.72 -2.01 7.81
CA TYR A 394 -23.34 -1.78 9.11
C TYR A 394 -24.21 -2.98 9.54
N VAL A 395 -25.10 -3.45 8.65
CA VAL A 395 -26.01 -4.58 8.94
C VAL A 395 -25.27 -5.90 9.13
N THR A 396 -24.20 -6.14 8.39
CA THR A 396 -23.49 -7.43 8.42
C THR A 396 -22.49 -7.50 9.58
N VAL A 397 -21.70 -6.44 9.76
CA VAL A 397 -20.56 -6.45 10.69
C VAL A 397 -20.97 -6.03 12.10
N HIS A 398 -22.07 -5.27 12.24
CA HIS A 398 -22.52 -4.67 13.50
C HIS A 398 -21.44 -3.82 14.18
N ASP A 399 -20.47 -3.29 13.40
CA ASP A 399 -19.47 -2.34 13.86
C ASP A 399 -19.74 -1.00 13.18
N LEU A 400 -20.27 -0.08 13.96
CA LEU A 400 -20.68 1.23 13.49
C LEU A 400 -19.48 2.09 13.06
N SER A 401 -18.34 1.99 13.75
CA SER A 401 -17.16 2.77 13.40
C SER A 401 -16.54 2.27 12.09
N PHE A 402 -16.61 0.97 11.83
CA PHE A 402 -16.20 0.39 10.55
C PHE A 402 -17.10 0.84 9.39
N ALA A 403 -18.43 0.77 9.57
CA ALA A 403 -19.38 1.19 8.54
C ALA A 403 -19.31 2.70 8.23
N GLU A 404 -19.11 3.54 9.25
CA GLU A 404 -18.85 4.97 9.07
C GLU A 404 -17.60 5.18 8.20
N ARG A 405 -16.47 4.55 8.53
CA ARG A 405 -15.23 4.66 7.73
C ARG A 405 -15.43 4.20 6.30
N LEU A 406 -16.31 3.23 6.04
CA LEU A 406 -16.62 2.78 4.68
C LEU A 406 -17.32 3.86 3.85
N SER A 407 -17.95 4.85 4.47
CA SER A 407 -18.49 6.03 3.78
C SER A 407 -17.39 6.88 3.15
N LEU A 408 -16.10 6.69 3.52
CA LEU A 408 -14.97 7.31 2.80
C LEU A 408 -14.88 6.86 1.34
N LEU A 409 -15.53 5.76 0.94
CA LEU A 409 -15.63 5.37 -0.47
C LEU A 409 -16.29 6.48 -1.33
N LEU A 410 -17.12 7.35 -0.71
CA LEU A 410 -17.71 8.52 -1.39
C LEU A 410 -16.69 9.56 -1.85
N ILE A 411 -15.41 9.45 -1.47
CA ILE A 411 -14.33 10.27 -2.05
C ILE A 411 -14.26 10.07 -3.58
N GLY A 412 -14.50 8.85 -4.09
CA GLY A 412 -14.52 8.58 -5.52
C GLY A 412 -15.59 9.41 -6.25
N PRO A 413 -16.89 9.27 -5.92
CA PRO A 413 -17.96 10.13 -6.39
C PRO A 413 -17.71 11.62 -6.22
N PHE A 414 -17.13 12.03 -5.07
CA PHE A 414 -16.78 13.42 -4.82
C PHE A 414 -15.83 13.97 -5.89
N VAL A 415 -14.75 13.24 -6.18
CA VAL A 415 -13.77 13.62 -7.21
C VAL A 415 -14.41 13.63 -8.60
N LEU A 416 -15.19 12.59 -8.95
CA LEU A 416 -15.86 12.52 -10.25
C LEU A 416 -16.88 13.65 -10.47
N SER A 417 -17.56 14.08 -9.40
CA SER A 417 -18.55 15.15 -9.46
C SER A 417 -17.99 16.50 -9.91
N PHE A 418 -16.67 16.72 -9.84
CA PHE A 418 -16.05 17.95 -10.36
C PHE A 418 -16.39 18.19 -11.84
N ASN A 419 -16.44 17.13 -12.65
CA ASN A 419 -16.85 17.25 -14.05
C ASN A 419 -18.29 17.77 -14.18
N SER A 420 -19.18 17.32 -13.29
CA SER A 420 -20.57 17.76 -13.23
C SER A 420 -20.72 19.19 -12.68
N ILE A 421 -19.86 19.61 -11.74
CA ILE A 421 -19.84 20.99 -11.21
C ILE A 421 -19.52 22.01 -12.29
N PHE A 422 -18.58 21.70 -13.19
CA PHE A 422 -18.11 22.61 -14.24
C PHE A 422 -18.63 22.25 -15.64
N SER A 423 -19.66 21.40 -15.71
CA SER A 423 -20.25 20.95 -16.97
C SER A 423 -20.76 22.12 -17.81
N ARG A 424 -20.63 22.00 -19.14
CA ARG A 424 -21.18 23.00 -20.07
C ARG A 424 -22.71 22.93 -20.15
N ALA A 425 -23.30 21.79 -19.76
CA ALA A 425 -24.75 21.57 -19.79
C ALA A 425 -25.55 22.56 -18.92
N TRP A 426 -24.91 23.18 -17.91
CA TRP A 426 -25.52 24.25 -17.11
C TRP A 426 -25.89 25.50 -17.93
N ARG A 427 -25.38 25.64 -19.18
CA ARG A 427 -25.80 26.73 -20.08
C ARG A 427 -27.09 26.42 -20.83
N ASP A 428 -27.41 25.14 -20.98
CA ASP A 428 -28.52 24.67 -21.81
C ASP A 428 -29.81 24.52 -21.00
N GLY A 429 -29.70 24.40 -19.66
CA GLY A 429 -30.83 24.39 -18.75
C GLY A 429 -30.46 23.87 -17.36
N VAL A 430 -31.45 23.82 -16.45
CA VAL A 430 -31.26 23.38 -15.06
C VAL A 430 -31.32 21.86 -14.92
N LEU A 431 -32.26 21.20 -15.60
CA LEU A 431 -32.51 19.77 -15.43
C LEU A 431 -31.75 18.95 -16.49
N HIS A 432 -30.59 18.44 -16.10
CA HIS A 432 -29.77 17.52 -16.90
C HIS A 432 -29.06 16.49 -16.00
N LYS A 433 -28.30 15.57 -16.59
CA LYS A 433 -27.66 14.46 -15.86
C LYS A 433 -26.74 14.95 -14.72
N ASP A 434 -26.00 16.04 -14.93
CA ASP A 434 -25.10 16.59 -13.90
C ASP A 434 -25.83 17.25 -12.72
N PHE A 435 -27.04 17.77 -12.94
CA PHE A 435 -27.91 18.22 -11.84
C PHE A 435 -28.23 17.05 -10.90
N PHE A 436 -28.58 15.89 -11.47
CA PHE A 436 -28.87 14.69 -10.69
C PHE A 436 -27.63 14.12 -9.98
N VAL A 437 -26.43 14.25 -10.56
CA VAL A 437 -25.18 13.89 -9.88
C VAL A 437 -25.04 14.65 -8.57
N LEU A 438 -25.13 15.98 -8.61
CA LEU A 438 -24.97 16.82 -7.43
C LEU A 438 -26.08 16.59 -6.42
N LEU A 439 -27.32 16.43 -6.89
CA LEU A 439 -28.48 16.17 -6.03
C LEU A 439 -28.35 14.84 -5.29
N ILE A 440 -28.08 13.75 -6.00
CA ILE A 440 -27.98 12.41 -5.41
C ILE A 440 -26.80 12.35 -4.44
N LEU A 441 -25.65 12.93 -4.80
CA LEU A 441 -24.48 13.00 -3.92
C LEU A 441 -24.77 13.79 -2.64
N ALA A 442 -25.44 14.95 -2.76
CA ALA A 442 -25.87 15.74 -1.60
C ALA A 442 -26.79 14.93 -0.68
N LEU A 443 -27.83 14.31 -1.24
CA LEU A 443 -28.81 13.54 -0.49
C LEU A 443 -28.18 12.34 0.21
N VAL A 444 -27.28 11.61 -0.47
CA VAL A 444 -26.59 10.44 0.11
C VAL A 444 -25.66 10.86 1.26
N LEU A 445 -24.87 11.93 1.08
CA LEU A 445 -23.99 12.44 2.14
C LEU A 445 -24.80 12.85 3.39
N LEU A 446 -25.91 13.56 3.20
CA LEU A 446 -26.79 13.94 4.29
C LEU A 446 -27.46 12.72 4.93
N PHE A 447 -27.95 11.79 4.12
CA PHE A 447 -28.60 10.58 4.61
C PHE A 447 -27.67 9.75 5.48
N LEU A 448 -26.46 9.43 5.01
CA LEU A 448 -25.47 8.66 5.78
C LEU A 448 -25.03 9.42 7.04
N GLY A 449 -24.80 10.73 6.93
CA GLY A 449 -24.45 11.59 8.08
C GLY A 449 -25.51 11.57 9.18
N VAL A 450 -26.80 11.69 8.81
CA VAL A 450 -27.92 11.63 9.76
C VAL A 450 -28.09 10.20 10.30
N PHE A 451 -28.02 9.19 9.44
CA PHE A 451 -28.23 7.79 9.79
C PHE A 451 -27.21 7.33 10.85
N PHE A 452 -25.92 7.52 10.59
CA PHE A 452 -24.87 7.12 11.54
C PHE A 452 -24.86 7.99 12.81
N ALA A 453 -25.15 9.29 12.70
CA ALA A 453 -25.31 10.14 13.89
C ALA A 453 -26.47 9.68 14.77
N ARG A 454 -27.60 9.28 14.17
CA ARG A 454 -28.75 8.73 14.91
C ARG A 454 -28.38 7.40 15.57
N GLN A 455 -27.67 6.54 14.86
CA GLN A 455 -27.29 5.23 15.38
C GLN A 455 -26.26 5.34 16.53
N ARG A 456 -25.24 6.20 16.43
CA ARG A 456 -24.33 6.49 17.56
C ARG A 456 -25.06 7.01 18.79
N ARG A 457 -26.08 7.85 18.58
CA ARG A 457 -26.87 8.40 19.68
C ARG A 457 -27.67 7.31 20.40
N GLN A 458 -28.15 6.29 19.68
CA GLN A 458 -28.78 5.11 20.28
C GLN A 458 -27.78 4.28 21.09
N GLU A 459 -26.52 4.21 20.67
CA GLU A 459 -25.41 3.58 21.43
C GLU A 459 -24.93 4.44 22.63
N GLY A 460 -25.60 5.56 22.94
CA GLY A 460 -25.32 6.40 24.10
C GLY A 460 -24.33 7.54 23.87
N ALA A 461 -23.94 7.82 22.61
CA ALA A 461 -23.06 8.96 22.32
C ALA A 461 -23.77 10.30 22.59
N SER A 462 -23.16 11.15 23.42
CA SER A 462 -23.68 12.47 23.77
C SER A 462 -23.43 13.53 22.69
N ARG A 463 -22.44 13.32 21.81
CA ARG A 463 -22.04 14.25 20.75
C ARG A 463 -21.98 13.55 19.39
N ILE A 464 -22.30 14.29 18.34
CA ILE A 464 -22.13 13.86 16.94
C ILE A 464 -20.62 13.69 16.68
N SER A 465 -20.22 12.54 16.14
CA SER A 465 -18.84 12.27 15.70
C SER A 465 -18.40 13.30 14.67
N ASP A 466 -17.12 13.71 14.73
CA ASP A 466 -16.55 14.65 13.77
C ASP A 466 -16.69 14.15 12.32
N PHE A 467 -16.67 12.82 12.11
CA PHE A 467 -16.87 12.21 10.81
C PHE A 467 -18.30 12.39 10.28
N ASN A 468 -19.31 12.16 11.13
CA ASN A 468 -20.71 12.34 10.73
C ASN A 468 -21.02 13.82 10.52
N LEU A 469 -20.41 14.70 11.34
CA LEU A 469 -20.48 16.14 11.14
C LEU A 469 -19.88 16.54 9.79
N PHE A 470 -18.73 15.97 9.42
CA PHE A 470 -18.12 16.20 8.11
C PHE A 470 -19.04 15.77 6.96
N LEU A 471 -19.66 14.58 7.01
CA LEU A 471 -20.62 14.13 6.00
C LEU A 471 -21.81 15.09 5.85
N LEU A 472 -22.36 15.57 6.97
CA LEU A 472 -23.46 16.53 6.98
C LEU A 472 -23.05 17.88 6.37
N ILE A 473 -21.87 18.38 6.73
CA ILE A 473 -21.33 19.63 6.19
C ILE A 473 -21.09 19.48 4.68
N ALA A 474 -20.44 18.40 4.25
CA ALA A 474 -20.17 18.11 2.84
C ALA A 474 -21.48 18.01 2.04
N GLY A 475 -22.47 17.26 2.52
CA GLY A 475 -23.78 17.15 1.86
C GLY A 475 -24.47 18.50 1.73
N SER A 476 -24.44 19.32 2.78
CA SER A 476 -25.01 20.67 2.72
C SER A 476 -24.27 21.62 1.76
N ALA A 477 -22.94 21.48 1.65
CA ALA A 477 -22.15 22.24 0.69
C ALA A 477 -22.52 21.89 -0.75
N TYR A 478 -22.79 20.61 -1.05
CA TYR A 478 -23.31 20.21 -2.36
C TYR A 478 -24.72 20.75 -2.63
N ILE A 479 -25.59 20.86 -1.62
CA ILE A 479 -26.90 21.53 -1.79
C ILE A 479 -26.70 22.98 -2.19
N TYR A 480 -25.84 23.73 -1.50
CA TYR A 480 -25.56 25.12 -1.85
C TYR A 480 -24.94 25.21 -3.25
N LEU A 481 -24.01 24.32 -3.59
CA LEU A 481 -23.42 24.30 -4.93
C LEU A 481 -24.46 24.02 -6.01
N LEU A 482 -25.34 23.04 -5.79
CA LEU A 482 -26.45 22.73 -6.68
C LEU A 482 -27.39 23.93 -6.85
N MET A 483 -27.75 24.60 -5.75
CA MET A 483 -28.59 25.79 -5.78
C MET A 483 -27.93 26.93 -6.56
N TRP A 484 -26.63 27.16 -6.33
CA TRP A 484 -25.83 28.13 -7.08
C TRP A 484 -25.88 27.89 -8.58
N ARG A 485 -25.57 26.65 -8.99
CA ARG A 485 -25.52 26.25 -10.40
C ARG A 485 -26.89 26.30 -11.06
N SER A 486 -27.92 25.84 -10.35
CA SER A 486 -29.30 25.86 -10.83
C SER A 486 -29.80 27.29 -11.06
N LEU A 487 -29.47 28.22 -10.16
CA LEU A 487 -29.86 29.63 -10.33
C LEU A 487 -29.13 30.28 -11.52
N HIS A 488 -27.83 30.01 -11.70
CA HIS A 488 -27.08 30.54 -12.84
C HIS A 488 -27.50 29.93 -14.18
N ALA A 489 -28.10 28.74 -14.16
CA ALA A 489 -28.67 28.10 -15.33
C ALA A 489 -30.11 28.58 -15.62
N ALA A 490 -30.86 28.97 -14.59
CA ALA A 490 -32.25 29.40 -14.71
C ALA A 490 -32.40 30.86 -15.16
N PHE A 491 -31.47 31.73 -14.75
CA PHE A 491 -31.51 33.16 -15.05
C PHE A 491 -30.44 33.55 -16.06
N LEU A 492 -30.83 34.34 -17.07
CA LEU A 492 -29.90 34.90 -18.07
C LEU A 492 -28.96 35.95 -17.47
N ASP A 493 -29.42 36.66 -16.44
CA ASP A 493 -28.64 37.65 -15.72
C ASP A 493 -27.89 36.99 -14.54
N ALA A 494 -26.56 36.97 -14.66
CA ALA A 494 -25.68 36.34 -13.68
C ALA A 494 -25.71 37.07 -12.32
N ASP A 495 -25.90 38.38 -12.30
CA ASP A 495 -25.89 39.17 -11.07
C ASP A 495 -27.18 38.93 -10.27
N LEU A 496 -28.31 38.84 -10.97
CA LEU A 496 -29.59 38.47 -10.38
C LEU A 496 -29.56 37.04 -9.80
N ALA A 497 -28.98 36.08 -10.53
CA ALA A 497 -28.80 34.72 -10.05
C ALA A 497 -27.94 34.65 -8.77
N ALA A 498 -26.83 35.38 -8.75
CA ALA A 498 -25.94 35.50 -7.60
C ALA A 498 -26.66 36.13 -6.38
N MET A 499 -27.43 37.19 -6.61
CA MET A 499 -28.20 37.85 -5.56
C MET A 499 -29.20 36.89 -4.90
N ILE A 500 -30.02 36.20 -5.69
CA ILE A 500 -31.02 35.24 -5.17
C ILE A 500 -30.34 34.11 -4.40
N ALA A 501 -29.20 33.62 -4.88
CA ALA A 501 -28.44 32.57 -4.21
C ALA A 501 -27.93 33.04 -2.84
N LEU A 502 -27.32 34.22 -2.77
CA LEU A 502 -26.77 34.77 -1.53
C LEU A 502 -27.86 35.09 -0.51
N VAL A 503 -28.98 35.70 -0.94
CA VAL A 503 -30.14 35.95 -0.06
C VAL A 503 -30.65 34.64 0.55
N SER A 504 -30.79 33.61 -0.28
CA SER A 504 -31.22 32.28 0.18
C SER A 504 -30.23 31.67 1.18
N TYR A 505 -28.92 31.78 0.95
CA TYR A 505 -27.90 31.34 1.92
C TYR A 505 -27.94 32.13 3.23
N THR A 506 -28.17 33.44 3.17
CA THR A 506 -28.32 34.29 4.36
C THR A 506 -29.53 33.86 5.19
N LEU A 507 -30.68 33.62 4.56
CA LEU A 507 -31.89 33.16 5.25
C LEU A 507 -31.68 31.80 5.92
N ILE A 508 -31.07 30.84 5.21
CA ILE A 508 -30.76 29.51 5.76
C ILE A 508 -29.75 29.63 6.92
N GLY A 509 -28.70 30.44 6.76
CA GLY A 509 -27.68 30.66 7.78
C GLY A 509 -28.25 31.30 9.05
N LEU A 510 -29.13 32.29 8.88
CA LEU A 510 -29.82 32.97 9.97
C LEU A 510 -30.74 32.01 10.74
N TYR A 511 -31.51 31.19 10.01
CA TYR A 511 -32.37 30.15 10.61
C TYR A 511 -31.56 29.19 11.50
N PHE A 512 -30.48 28.60 10.97
CA PHE A 512 -29.64 27.68 11.75
C PHE A 512 -28.92 28.35 12.93
N TYR A 513 -28.46 29.61 12.75
CA TYR A 513 -27.82 30.37 13.81
C TYR A 513 -28.78 30.62 14.99
N PHE A 514 -29.99 31.11 14.72
CA PHE A 514 -31.00 31.33 15.75
C PHE A 514 -31.51 30.03 16.36
N TYR A 515 -31.81 29.02 15.54
CA TYR A 515 -32.24 27.71 16.02
C TYR A 515 -31.21 27.08 16.97
N GLY A 516 -29.91 27.14 16.61
CA GLY A 516 -28.85 26.64 17.46
C GLY A 516 -28.68 27.41 18.76
N ARG A 517 -29.02 28.71 18.75
CA ARG A 517 -28.97 29.55 19.93
C ARG A 517 -30.14 29.32 20.88
N VAL A 518 -31.36 29.17 20.35
CA VAL A 518 -32.57 28.86 21.13
C VAL A 518 -32.46 27.45 21.71
N SER A 519 -31.95 26.49 20.95
CA SER A 519 -31.81 25.10 21.39
C SER A 519 -30.58 24.85 22.29
N GLU A 520 -29.79 25.88 22.59
CA GLU A 520 -28.49 25.79 23.29
C GLU A 520 -27.51 24.75 22.71
N ARG A 521 -27.60 24.47 21.40
CA ARG A 521 -26.73 23.51 20.70
C ARG A 521 -25.64 24.24 19.92
N SER A 522 -24.38 23.90 20.21
CA SER A 522 -23.21 24.53 19.60
C SER A 522 -23.11 24.27 18.09
N VAL A 523 -23.41 23.05 17.63
CA VAL A 523 -23.26 22.62 16.23
C VAL A 523 -24.07 23.46 15.23
N PRO A 524 -25.41 23.56 15.31
CA PRO A 524 -26.21 24.37 14.39
C PRO A 524 -25.87 25.87 14.47
N ARG A 525 -25.51 26.37 15.66
CA ARG A 525 -25.10 27.77 15.84
C ARG A 525 -23.82 28.09 15.09
N VAL A 526 -22.80 27.24 15.24
CA VAL A 526 -21.52 27.39 14.53
C VAL A 526 -21.73 27.22 13.03
N TYR A 527 -22.51 26.22 12.61
CA TYR A 527 -22.84 26.00 11.20
C TYR A 527 -23.49 27.23 10.54
N GLY A 528 -24.56 27.77 11.14
CA GLY A 528 -25.23 28.97 10.62
C GLY A 528 -24.33 30.20 10.62
N GLY A 529 -23.52 30.38 11.68
CA GLY A 529 -22.53 31.45 11.75
C GLY A 529 -21.44 31.34 10.67
N SER A 530 -20.94 30.12 10.41
CA SER A 530 -19.97 29.86 9.34
C SER A 530 -20.55 30.15 7.95
N LEU A 531 -21.79 29.73 7.67
CA LEU A 531 -22.44 30.02 6.40
C LEU A 531 -22.62 31.53 6.17
N LEU A 532 -23.08 32.25 7.19
CA LEU A 532 -23.19 33.72 7.14
C LEU A 532 -21.81 34.36 6.92
N GLY A 533 -20.78 33.87 7.61
CA GLY A 533 -19.39 34.30 7.40
C GLY A 533 -18.92 34.09 5.96
N CYS A 534 -19.23 32.95 5.33
CA CYS A 534 -18.89 32.68 3.93
C CYS A 534 -19.63 33.62 2.96
N VAL A 535 -20.91 33.91 3.20
CA VAL A 535 -21.68 34.88 2.40
C VAL A 535 -21.06 36.27 2.47
N VAL A 536 -20.75 36.73 3.69
CA VAL A 536 -20.10 38.03 3.90
C VAL A 536 -18.73 38.05 3.22
N LEU A 537 -17.91 37.01 3.41
CA LEU A 537 -16.59 36.92 2.79
C LEU A 537 -16.66 37.02 1.26
N ARG A 538 -17.62 36.33 0.63
CA ARG A 538 -17.82 36.40 -0.81
C ARG A 538 -18.24 37.79 -1.28
N LEU A 539 -19.18 38.43 -0.58
CA LEU A 539 -19.61 39.80 -0.86
C LEU A 539 -18.39 40.73 -0.89
N PHE A 540 -17.52 40.64 0.10
CA PHE A 540 -16.31 41.47 0.20
C PHE A 540 -15.25 41.17 -0.87
N ILE A 541 -15.04 39.91 -1.23
CA ILE A 541 -13.95 39.50 -2.14
C ILE A 541 -14.34 39.66 -3.60
N VAL A 542 -15.60 39.39 -3.96
CA VAL A 542 -16.03 39.32 -5.36
C VAL A 542 -16.96 40.48 -5.70
N ASP A 543 -18.03 40.66 -4.94
CA ASP A 543 -19.13 41.55 -5.32
C ASP A 543 -18.74 43.03 -5.11
N VAL A 544 -17.98 43.34 -4.06
CA VAL A 544 -17.47 44.69 -3.78
C VAL A 544 -16.54 45.21 -4.87
N TRP A 545 -15.82 44.34 -5.57
CA TRP A 545 -14.88 44.76 -6.61
C TRP A 545 -15.54 44.96 -7.97
N SER A 546 -16.71 44.34 -8.20
CA SER A 546 -17.47 44.42 -9.45
C SER A 546 -18.56 45.50 -9.45
N MET A 547 -19.01 45.96 -8.28
CA MET A 547 -20.08 46.96 -8.16
C MET A 547 -19.66 48.40 -8.49
N GLU A 548 -20.58 49.22 -8.99
CA GLU A 548 -20.43 50.68 -9.01
C GLU A 548 -20.33 51.25 -7.58
N LEU A 549 -19.67 52.39 -7.44
CA LEU A 549 -19.25 52.97 -6.15
C LEU A 549 -20.44 53.19 -5.19
N THR A 550 -21.60 53.58 -5.72
CA THR A 550 -22.86 53.75 -4.97
C THR A 550 -23.43 52.43 -4.47
N GLY A 551 -23.41 51.37 -5.30
CA GLY A 551 -23.90 50.03 -4.95
C GLY A 551 -23.08 49.37 -3.84
N ARG A 552 -21.76 49.62 -3.82
CA ARG A 552 -20.89 49.18 -2.72
C ARG A 552 -21.36 49.81 -1.40
N ILE A 553 -21.47 51.13 -1.33
CA ILE A 553 -21.79 51.84 -0.08
C ILE A 553 -23.10 51.33 0.54
N ILE A 554 -24.16 51.16 -0.26
CA ILE A 554 -25.47 50.70 0.20
C ILE A 554 -25.39 49.25 0.72
N THR A 555 -24.74 48.36 -0.03
CA THR A 555 -24.61 46.95 0.34
C THR A 555 -23.81 46.78 1.64
N PHE A 556 -22.73 47.54 1.81
CA PHE A 556 -21.93 47.55 3.04
C PHE A 556 -22.74 48.05 4.25
N PHE A 557 -23.52 49.11 4.10
CA PHE A 557 -24.34 49.65 5.19
C PHE A 557 -25.45 48.68 5.60
N MET A 558 -26.11 48.04 4.62
CA MET A 558 -27.21 47.11 4.85
C MET A 558 -26.73 45.79 5.48
N VAL A 559 -25.64 45.20 4.95
CA VAL A 559 -25.01 43.99 5.52
C VAL A 559 -24.44 44.29 6.91
N GLY A 560 -23.80 45.46 7.09
CA GLY A 560 -23.30 45.92 8.38
C GLY A 560 -24.42 46.07 9.42
N ALA A 561 -25.53 46.72 9.05
CA ALA A 561 -26.69 46.86 9.92
C ALA A 561 -27.33 45.50 10.28
N LEU A 562 -27.42 44.58 9.31
CA LEU A 562 -27.93 43.22 9.54
C LEU A 562 -27.06 42.45 10.55
N LEU A 563 -25.73 42.47 10.36
CA LEU A 563 -24.78 41.80 11.27
C LEU A 563 -24.80 42.40 12.67
N VAL A 564 -24.82 43.73 12.78
CA VAL A 564 -24.92 44.43 14.08
C VAL A 564 -26.23 44.07 14.78
N SER A 565 -27.35 44.04 14.07
CA SER A 565 -28.65 43.63 14.62
C SER A 565 -28.61 42.19 15.17
N THR A 566 -28.03 41.24 14.41
CA THR A 566 -27.85 39.86 14.90
C THR A 566 -26.95 39.75 16.13
N ALA A 567 -25.92 40.60 16.24
CA ALA A 567 -25.03 40.65 17.40
C ALA A 567 -25.70 41.25 18.65
N PHE A 568 -26.62 42.21 18.49
CA PHE A 568 -27.35 42.83 19.60
C PHE A 568 -28.43 41.92 20.18
N LEU A 569 -29.15 41.17 19.34
CA LEU A 569 -30.00 40.09 19.83
C LEU A 569 -29.16 39.03 20.57
N GLY A 570 -27.84 38.97 20.34
CA GLY A 570 -26.77 38.08 20.83
C GLY A 570 -26.48 38.00 22.34
N ARG A 571 -26.73 39.06 23.10
CA ARG A 571 -26.31 39.13 24.50
C ARG A 571 -27.43 38.68 25.45
N LYS A 572 -27.27 37.52 26.11
CA LYS A 572 -28.05 37.22 27.33
C LYS A 572 -27.66 38.27 28.37
N LYS A 573 -28.65 38.97 28.97
CA LYS A 573 -28.43 39.78 30.17
C LYS A 573 -27.72 38.89 31.19
N LYS A 574 -26.48 39.23 31.57
CA LYS A 574 -25.89 38.69 32.78
C LYS A 574 -26.78 39.18 33.92
N GLU A 575 -27.41 38.26 34.63
CA GLU A 575 -28.00 38.59 35.93
C GLU A 575 -26.87 39.14 36.79
N ILE A 576 -27.03 40.39 37.18
CA ILE A 576 -26.22 41.04 38.18
C ILE A 576 -26.64 40.37 39.49
N ILE A 577 -25.82 39.43 39.98
CA ILE A 577 -25.96 38.96 41.35
C ILE A 577 -25.52 40.13 42.21
N THR A 578 -26.49 40.68 42.93
CA THR A 578 -26.43 41.85 43.80
C THR A 578 -25.29 41.82 44.80
#